data_AF-A0A9P7EQJ2-F1
#
_entry.id   AF-A0A9P7EQJ2-F1
#
_cell.length_a   1.000
_cell.length_b   1.000
_cell.length_c   1.000
_cell.angle_alpha   90.00
_cell.angle_beta   90.00
_cell.angle_gamma   90.00
#
_symmetry.space_group_name_H-M   'P 1'
#
loop_
_entity.id
_entity.type
_entity.pdbx_description
1 polymer ?
#
loop_
_entity_poly.entity_id
_entity_poly.type
_entity_poly.pdbx_seq_one_letter_code
_entity_poly.pdbx_strand_id
1 'polypeptide(L)'
;MLLSYIKAARLRRWLARPDCPPAIQECGVLFDRVFNKSATNLYTLIRRRTAVLRATLKFDGVIYSKASTHLGNSQIFFYPRGDRSLTPVAASIKYIYSTLTGELLFAVQRHIPLDHHTVDPFSMYPYFPAKLYSTDFGTRLENAKVSWVVSHFARWRVSDRHAVILSLSRD
;
A
#
# COMPACT_ATOMS: atom_id res chain seq x y z
N MET A 1 -0.22 -19.14 -4.18
CA MET A 1 -1.31 -18.13 -4.16
C MET A 1 -2.66 -18.64 -4.68
N LEU A 2 -2.73 -19.56 -5.65
CA LEU A 2 -4.02 -20.06 -6.17
C LEU A 2 -4.85 -20.82 -5.11
N LEU A 3 -4.19 -21.66 -4.31
CA LEU A 3 -4.82 -22.44 -3.24
C LEU A 3 -5.49 -21.57 -2.17
N SER A 4 -4.88 -20.46 -1.77
CA SER A 4 -5.48 -19.54 -0.79
C SER A 4 -6.69 -18.81 -1.36
N TYR A 5 -6.67 -18.44 -2.65
CA TYR A 5 -7.82 -17.85 -3.33
C TYR A 5 -9.01 -18.82 -3.44
N ILE A 6 -8.74 -20.07 -3.83
CA ILE A 6 -9.77 -21.12 -3.91
C ILE A 6 -10.36 -21.42 -2.53
N LYS A 7 -9.53 -21.49 -1.47
CA LYS A 7 -9.99 -21.68 -0.09
C LYS A 7 -10.90 -20.52 0.35
N ALA A 8 -10.53 -19.27 0.07
CA ALA A 8 -11.35 -18.11 0.40
C ALA A 8 -12.69 -18.08 -0.37
N ALA A 9 -12.68 -18.42 -1.65
CA ALA A 9 -13.90 -18.51 -2.46
C ALA A 9 -14.86 -19.61 -1.98
N ARG A 10 -14.32 -20.78 -1.60
CA ARG A 10 -15.10 -21.87 -0.98
C ARG A 10 -15.71 -21.46 0.35
N LEU A 11 -14.95 -20.76 1.20
CA LEU A 11 -15.45 -20.25 2.47
C LEU A 11 -16.60 -19.25 2.27
N ARG A 12 -16.45 -18.28 1.36
CA ARG A 12 -17.54 -17.32 1.04
C ARG A 12 -18.78 -18.01 0.52
N ARG A 13 -18.63 -19.01 -0.35
CA ARG A 13 -19.75 -19.81 -0.86
C ARG A 13 -20.45 -20.59 0.26
N TRP A 14 -19.69 -21.10 1.23
CA TRP A 14 -20.25 -21.84 2.36
C TRP A 14 -20.95 -20.92 3.37
N LEU A 15 -20.45 -19.70 3.58
CA LEU A 15 -21.12 -18.70 4.42
C LEU A 15 -22.43 -18.18 3.80
N ALA A 16 -22.52 -18.12 2.47
CA ALA A 16 -23.71 -17.67 1.75
C ALA A 16 -24.82 -18.73 1.64
N ARG A 17 -24.64 -19.91 2.23
CA ARG A 17 -25.60 -21.00 2.19
C ARG A 17 -26.74 -20.80 3.21
N PRO A 18 -27.98 -21.17 2.86
CA PRO A 18 -29.11 -21.09 3.78
C PRO A 18 -28.98 -22.05 4.97
N ASP A 19 -28.19 -23.12 4.84
CA ASP A 19 -27.89 -24.13 5.86
C ASP A 19 -26.66 -23.80 6.73
N CYS A 20 -26.07 -22.60 6.60
CA CYS A 20 -24.89 -22.24 7.38
C CYS A 20 -25.23 -22.06 8.88
N PRO A 21 -24.51 -22.72 9.81
CA PRO A 21 -24.73 -22.55 11.25
C PRO A 21 -24.59 -21.07 11.68
N PRO A 22 -25.43 -20.59 12.61
CA PRO A 22 -25.42 -19.19 13.06
C PRO A 22 -24.05 -18.71 13.58
N ALA A 23 -23.37 -19.55 14.37
CA ALA A 23 -22.03 -19.26 14.91
C ALA A 23 -20.97 -18.98 13.82
N ILE A 24 -21.16 -19.51 12.61
CA ILE A 24 -20.22 -19.31 11.50
C ILE A 24 -20.66 -18.14 10.61
N GLN A 25 -21.96 -17.84 10.51
CA GLN A 25 -22.42 -16.58 9.93
C GLN A 25 -21.86 -15.37 10.70
N GLU A 26 -21.77 -15.45 12.03
CA GLU A 26 -21.14 -14.42 12.86
C GLU A 26 -19.65 -14.24 12.52
N CYS A 27 -18.94 -15.34 12.28
CA CYS A 27 -17.57 -15.27 11.75
C CYS A 27 -17.52 -14.57 10.39
N GLY A 28 -18.55 -14.72 9.55
CA GLY A 28 -18.69 -14.02 8.27
C GLY A 28 -18.61 -12.49 8.42
N VAL A 29 -19.24 -11.93 9.46
CA VAL A 29 -19.17 -10.50 9.76
C VAL A 29 -17.74 -10.06 10.10
N LEU A 30 -16.97 -10.89 10.83
CA LEU A 30 -15.56 -10.64 11.12
C LEU A 30 -14.72 -10.69 9.84
N PHE A 31 -14.94 -11.68 8.97
CA PHE A 31 -14.28 -11.76 7.67
C PHE A 31 -14.60 -10.54 6.82
N ASP A 32 -15.85 -10.15 6.69
CA ASP A 32 -16.25 -8.96 5.93
C ASP A 32 -15.64 -7.68 6.52
N ARG A 33 -15.62 -7.53 7.84
CA ARG A 33 -15.00 -6.37 8.49
C ARG A 33 -13.49 -6.29 8.22
N VAL A 34 -12.79 -7.41 8.18
CA VAL A 34 -11.34 -7.47 7.94
C VAL A 34 -11.01 -7.32 6.44
N PHE A 35 -11.78 -7.99 5.57
CA PHE A 35 -11.46 -8.09 4.14
C PHE A 35 -12.20 -7.07 3.26
N ASN A 36 -13.39 -6.59 3.63
CA ASN A 36 -14.11 -5.58 2.83
C ASN A 36 -13.64 -4.15 3.10
N LYS A 37 -13.06 -3.81 4.26
CA LYS A 37 -12.46 -2.46 4.47
C LYS A 37 -11.44 -2.11 3.38
N SER A 38 -10.65 -3.11 2.99
CA SER A 38 -9.67 -3.03 1.92
C SER A 38 -10.33 -2.73 0.55
N ALA A 39 -11.42 -3.45 0.22
CA ALA A 39 -12.16 -3.26 -1.02
C ALA A 39 -12.94 -1.93 -1.07
N THR A 40 -13.59 -1.52 0.02
CA THR A 40 -14.35 -0.26 0.11
C THR A 40 -13.44 0.95 -0.09
N ASN A 41 -12.25 0.96 0.52
CA ASN A 41 -11.29 2.04 0.34
C ASN A 41 -10.76 2.15 -1.09
N LEU A 42 -10.63 1.03 -1.80
CA LEU A 42 -10.24 1.06 -3.21
C LEU A 42 -11.40 1.52 -4.10
N TYR A 43 -12.62 1.09 -3.80
CA TYR A 43 -13.82 1.53 -4.51
C TYR A 43 -14.01 3.06 -4.40
N THR A 44 -13.83 3.64 -3.21
CA THR A 44 -13.95 5.10 -3.03
C THR A 44 -12.90 5.87 -3.83
N LEU A 45 -11.70 5.29 -4.02
CA LEU A 45 -10.62 5.89 -4.81
C LEU A 45 -10.87 5.80 -6.32
N ILE A 46 -11.24 4.62 -6.82
CA ILE A 46 -11.40 4.39 -8.28
C ILE A 46 -12.78 4.88 -8.74
N ARG A 47 -13.77 4.93 -7.85
CA ARG A 47 -15.20 5.21 -8.14
C ARG A 47 -15.76 4.35 -9.27
N ARG A 48 -15.23 3.13 -9.43
CA ARG A 48 -15.68 2.15 -10.43
C ARG A 48 -15.90 0.80 -9.76
N ARG A 49 -16.87 0.06 -10.29
CA ARG A 49 -17.21 -1.28 -9.80
C ARG A 49 -16.21 -2.36 -10.25
N THR A 50 -15.45 -2.12 -11.31
CA THR A 50 -14.52 -3.10 -11.88
C THR A 50 -13.14 -2.48 -12.11
N ALA A 51 -12.11 -3.19 -11.66
CA ALA A 51 -10.71 -2.91 -11.91
C ALA A 51 -9.94 -4.23 -11.94
N VAL A 52 -8.93 -4.34 -12.81
CA VAL A 52 -8.08 -5.54 -12.86
C VAL A 52 -6.97 -5.37 -11.84
N LEU A 53 -7.05 -6.13 -10.74
CA LEU A 53 -6.04 -6.10 -9.69
C LEU A 53 -4.85 -7.00 -10.04
N ARG A 54 -3.65 -6.56 -9.67
CA ARG A 54 -2.41 -7.30 -9.82
C ARG A 54 -1.72 -7.47 -8.47
N ALA A 55 -1.05 -8.60 -8.29
CA ALA A 55 -0.25 -8.85 -7.09
C ALA A 55 1.11 -8.12 -7.17
N THR A 56 1.71 -8.15 -8.36
CA THR A 56 3.01 -7.58 -8.68
C THR A 56 2.94 -6.88 -10.04
N LEU A 57 3.90 -6.00 -10.29
CA LEU A 57 4.12 -5.35 -11.57
C LEU A 57 5.63 -5.25 -11.81
N LYS A 58 6.08 -5.67 -13.00
CA LYS A 58 7.44 -5.35 -13.47
C LYS A 58 7.32 -4.17 -14.44
N PHE A 59 8.08 -3.12 -14.17
CA PHE A 59 8.12 -1.91 -15.01
C PHE A 59 9.57 -1.41 -15.02
N ASP A 60 10.13 -1.17 -16.21
CA ASP A 60 11.54 -0.78 -16.43
C ASP A 60 12.55 -1.62 -15.64
N GLY A 61 12.36 -2.94 -15.64
CA GLY A 61 13.24 -3.88 -14.93
C GLY A 61 13.00 -3.95 -13.41
N VAL A 62 12.27 -3.00 -12.83
CA VAL A 62 11.96 -2.91 -11.40
C VAL A 62 10.68 -3.66 -11.07
N ILE A 63 10.68 -4.40 -9.96
CA ILE A 63 9.51 -5.15 -9.47
C ILE A 63 8.83 -4.38 -8.35
N TYR A 64 7.57 -4.04 -8.57
CA TYR A 64 6.65 -3.48 -7.57
C TYR A 64 5.69 -4.55 -7.09
N SER A 65 5.36 -4.51 -5.80
CA SER A 65 4.44 -5.45 -5.18
C SER A 65 3.46 -4.72 -4.27
N LYS A 66 2.28 -5.31 -4.05
CA LYS A 66 1.42 -4.88 -2.94
C LYS A 66 2.12 -5.17 -1.61
N ALA A 67 1.86 -4.36 -0.59
CA ALA A 67 2.37 -4.57 0.77
C ALA A 67 1.98 -5.93 1.36
N SER A 68 0.78 -6.44 1.00
CA SER A 68 0.31 -7.77 1.41
C SER A 68 0.99 -8.93 0.69
N THR A 69 1.75 -8.65 -0.38
CA THR A 69 2.47 -9.66 -1.16
C THR A 69 3.96 -9.64 -0.84
N HIS A 70 4.57 -8.45 -0.83
CA HIS A 70 5.98 -8.28 -0.46
C HIS A 70 6.21 -6.87 0.05
N LEU A 71 6.56 -6.73 1.33
CA LEU A 71 6.64 -5.43 1.99
C LEU A 71 7.71 -4.53 1.38
N GLY A 72 8.92 -5.04 1.12
CA GLY A 72 10.04 -4.25 0.58
C GLY A 72 9.71 -3.58 -0.76
N ASN A 73 9.39 -4.39 -1.77
CA ASN A 73 8.94 -3.93 -3.10
C ASN A 73 7.64 -3.08 -3.12
N SER A 74 6.97 -2.90 -1.98
CA SER A 74 5.80 -2.02 -1.86
C SER A 74 6.14 -0.62 -1.35
N GLN A 75 7.32 -0.41 -0.79
CA GLN A 75 7.76 0.86 -0.22
C GLN A 75 8.39 1.72 -1.31
N ILE A 76 7.78 2.87 -1.62
CA ILE A 76 8.20 3.73 -2.72
C ILE A 76 8.17 5.22 -2.35
N PHE A 77 9.13 5.97 -2.86
CA PHE A 77 9.02 7.42 -3.01
C PHE A 77 8.37 7.73 -4.35
N PHE A 78 7.43 8.68 -4.38
CA PHE A 78 6.81 9.14 -5.62
C PHE A 78 6.54 10.63 -5.59
N TYR A 79 6.48 11.26 -6.77
CA TYR A 79 6.07 12.64 -6.92
C TYR A 79 4.54 12.76 -6.84
N PRO A 80 3.99 13.50 -5.84
CA PRO A 80 2.55 13.72 -5.73
C PRO A 80 1.98 14.31 -7.01
N ARG A 81 0.90 13.71 -7.54
CA ARG A 81 0.27 14.14 -8.81
C ARG A 81 1.23 14.17 -10.02
N GLY A 82 2.41 13.54 -9.93
CA GLY A 82 3.45 13.59 -10.95
C GLY A 82 4.22 14.91 -11.02
N ASP A 83 4.03 15.81 -10.05
CA ASP A 83 4.70 17.11 -10.03
C ASP A 83 6.14 16.99 -9.51
N ARG A 84 7.11 17.11 -10.43
CA ARG A 84 8.54 16.99 -10.13
C ARG A 84 9.13 18.20 -9.41
N SER A 85 8.38 19.30 -9.27
CA SER A 85 8.79 20.45 -8.46
C SER A 85 8.58 20.22 -6.96
N LEU A 86 7.74 19.24 -6.59
CA LEU A 86 7.47 18.88 -5.21
C LEU A 86 8.47 17.83 -4.70
N THR A 87 8.69 17.82 -3.39
CA THR A 87 9.48 16.76 -2.75
C THR A 87 8.76 15.41 -2.87
N PRO A 88 9.47 14.33 -3.26
CA PRO A 88 8.91 12.98 -3.25
C PRO A 88 8.40 12.60 -1.86
N VAL A 89 7.27 11.88 -1.82
CA VAL A 89 6.66 11.44 -0.56
C VAL A 89 6.77 9.93 -0.41
N ALA A 90 7.05 9.48 0.82
CA ALA A 90 7.12 8.07 1.15
C ALA A 90 5.71 7.46 1.23
N ALA A 91 5.49 6.35 0.53
CA ALA A 91 4.24 5.61 0.60
C ALA A 91 4.41 4.10 0.44
N SER A 92 3.37 3.37 0.82
CA SER A 92 3.28 1.93 0.64
C SER A 92 2.17 1.59 -0.37
N ILE A 93 2.51 0.81 -1.39
CA ILE A 93 1.57 0.30 -2.39
C ILE A 93 0.61 -0.67 -1.73
N LYS A 94 -0.68 -0.32 -1.68
CA LYS A 94 -1.72 -1.20 -1.14
C LYS A 94 -2.36 -2.03 -2.24
N TYR A 95 -2.56 -1.43 -3.41
CA TYR A 95 -3.08 -2.12 -4.58
C TYR A 95 -2.34 -1.71 -5.84
N ILE A 96 -2.23 -2.66 -6.76
CA ILE A 96 -1.78 -2.42 -8.13
C ILE A 96 -2.97 -2.78 -9.02
N TYR A 97 -3.31 -1.90 -9.94
CA TYR A 97 -4.42 -2.13 -10.85
C TYR A 97 -4.21 -1.45 -12.19
N SER A 98 -4.91 -1.94 -13.21
CA SER A 98 -4.99 -1.25 -14.50
C SER A 98 -6.38 -0.65 -14.71
N THR A 99 -6.44 0.53 -15.30
CA THR A 99 -7.69 1.13 -15.78
C THR A 99 -8.19 0.38 -17.03
N LEU A 100 -9.42 0.68 -17.45
CA LEU A 100 -9.96 0.16 -18.73
C LEU A 100 -9.18 0.67 -19.95
N THR A 101 -8.47 1.80 -19.82
CA THR A 101 -7.59 2.34 -20.86
C THR A 101 -6.20 1.70 -20.87
N GLY A 102 -5.96 0.71 -19.99
CA GLY A 102 -4.67 0.02 -19.87
C GLY A 102 -3.64 0.75 -19.02
N GLU A 103 -3.97 1.91 -18.45
CA GLU A 103 -3.05 2.66 -17.59
C GLU A 103 -2.79 1.92 -16.28
N LEU A 104 -1.51 1.74 -15.94
CA LEU A 104 -1.08 1.07 -14.72
C LEU A 104 -1.00 2.08 -13.58
N LEU A 105 -1.70 1.78 -12.48
CA LEU A 105 -1.82 2.64 -11.32
C LEU A 105 -1.52 1.86 -10.03
N PHE A 106 -0.97 2.60 -9.08
CA PHE A 106 -0.84 2.19 -7.69
C PHE A 106 -1.86 2.95 -6.86
N ALA A 107 -2.60 2.24 -6.01
CA ALA A 107 -3.27 2.85 -4.88
C ALA A 107 -2.32 2.77 -3.68
N VAL A 108 -1.78 3.91 -3.31
CA VAL A 108 -0.74 4.04 -2.28
C VAL A 108 -1.32 4.66 -1.02
N GLN A 109 -0.72 4.34 0.12
CA GLN A 109 -1.00 4.98 1.40
C GLN A 109 0.28 5.64 1.91
N ARG A 110 0.24 6.95 2.14
CA ARG A 110 1.42 7.72 2.56
C ARG A 110 1.85 7.36 3.98
N HIS A 111 3.16 7.35 4.23
CA HIS A 111 3.70 7.41 5.58
C HIS A 111 3.46 8.80 6.15
N ILE A 112 3.14 8.89 7.43
CA ILE A 112 2.95 10.17 8.10
C ILE A 112 4.33 10.72 8.48
N PRO A 113 4.72 11.93 8.02
CA PRO A 113 5.92 12.61 8.50
C PRO A 113 5.89 12.78 10.02
N LEU A 114 7.03 13.03 10.65
CA LEU A 114 7.02 13.37 12.07
C LEU A 114 6.20 14.62 12.35
N ASP A 115 5.70 14.69 13.58
CA ASP A 115 5.13 15.91 14.11
C ASP A 115 6.21 17.00 14.21
N HIS A 116 5.77 18.26 14.31
CA HIS A 116 6.69 19.40 14.42
C HIS A 116 7.45 19.46 15.76
N HIS A 117 7.13 18.58 16.70
CA HIS A 117 7.72 18.55 18.03
C HIS A 117 8.90 17.57 18.15
N THR A 118 9.04 16.64 17.21
CA THR A 118 10.13 15.65 17.21
C THR A 118 11.23 16.07 16.25
N VAL A 119 12.45 16.22 16.78
CA VAL A 119 13.65 16.49 15.95
C VAL A 119 14.08 15.21 15.25
N ASP A 120 14.30 15.29 13.95
CA ASP A 120 14.86 14.18 13.17
C ASP A 120 16.38 14.06 13.43
N PRO A 121 16.88 12.98 14.05
CA PRO A 121 18.30 12.81 14.33
C PRO A 121 19.15 12.66 13.07
N PHE A 122 18.56 12.32 11.92
CA PHE A 122 19.28 12.18 10.66
C PHE A 122 19.49 13.50 9.93
N SER A 123 18.82 14.57 10.36
CA SER A 123 18.96 15.91 9.76
C SER A 123 20.38 16.48 9.80
N MET A 124 21.20 16.04 10.75
CA MET A 124 22.61 16.42 10.86
C MET A 124 23.54 15.71 9.85
N TYR A 125 23.04 14.70 9.13
CA TYR A 125 23.80 13.90 8.17
C TYR A 125 23.25 14.09 6.75
N PRO A 126 23.54 15.21 6.07
CA PRO A 126 22.94 15.53 4.77
C PRO A 126 23.25 14.51 3.66
N TYR A 127 24.35 13.77 3.79
CA TYR A 127 24.78 12.73 2.84
C TYR A 127 24.23 11.34 3.16
N PHE A 128 23.48 11.19 4.25
CA PHE A 128 22.84 9.94 4.61
C PHE A 128 21.33 10.11 4.38
N PRO A 129 20.74 9.48 3.35
CA PRO A 129 19.36 9.75 2.92
C PRO A 129 18.32 9.04 3.80
N ALA A 130 18.54 9.06 5.12
CA ALA A 130 17.63 8.57 6.12
C ALA A 130 16.83 9.73 6.69
N LYS A 131 15.56 9.44 6.99
CA LYS A 131 14.66 10.39 7.61
C LYS A 131 13.75 9.65 8.58
N LEU A 132 13.45 10.28 9.70
CA LEU A 132 12.56 9.73 10.70
C LEU A 132 11.09 10.06 10.35
N TYR A 133 10.22 9.07 10.53
CA TYR A 133 8.80 9.09 10.21
C TYR A 133 7.99 8.49 11.35
N SER A 134 6.69 8.77 11.38
CA SER A 134 5.76 7.99 12.20
C SER A 134 5.69 6.55 11.69
N THR A 135 5.42 5.60 12.58
CA THR A 135 5.08 4.23 12.18
C THR A 135 3.71 4.12 11.50
N ASP A 136 2.86 5.12 11.69
CA ASP A 136 1.49 5.14 11.19
C ASP A 136 1.41 5.62 9.75
N PHE A 137 0.32 5.22 9.10
CA PHE A 137 0.01 5.59 7.73
C PHE A 137 -1.15 6.59 7.69
N GLY A 138 -1.12 7.50 6.72
CA GLY A 138 -2.23 8.41 6.46
C GLY A 138 -3.51 7.63 6.16
N THR A 139 -4.67 8.19 6.50
CA THR A 139 -5.95 7.45 6.43
C THR A 139 -6.45 7.21 5.01
N ARG A 140 -5.98 8.00 4.04
CA ARG A 140 -6.50 8.00 2.66
C ARG A 140 -5.57 7.24 1.71
N LEU A 141 -6.18 6.53 0.77
CA LEU A 141 -5.48 6.05 -0.41
C LEU A 141 -5.40 7.17 -1.45
N GLU A 142 -4.33 7.13 -2.24
CA GLU A 142 -4.09 8.05 -3.35
C GLU A 142 -3.66 7.24 -4.59
N ASN A 143 -4.00 7.75 -5.77
CA ASN A 143 -3.52 7.19 -7.02
C ASN A 143 -2.13 7.73 -7.34
N ALA A 144 -1.20 6.83 -7.61
CA ALA A 144 0.10 7.15 -8.18
C ALA A 144 0.29 6.37 -9.48
N LYS A 145 0.70 7.06 -10.55
CA LYS A 145 1.15 6.37 -11.76
C LYS A 145 2.51 5.74 -11.51
N VAL A 146 2.79 4.64 -12.19
CA VAL A 146 4.08 3.95 -12.08
C VAL A 146 5.22 4.88 -12.48
N SER A 147 5.02 5.72 -13.48
CA SER A 147 5.99 6.73 -13.96
C SER A 147 6.24 7.89 -12.98
N TRP A 148 5.45 8.01 -11.90
CA TRP A 148 5.66 9.01 -10.85
C TRP A 148 6.58 8.50 -9.74
N VAL A 149 6.87 7.20 -9.73
CA VAL A 149 7.75 6.59 -8.72
C VAL A 149 9.18 6.98 -8.99
N VAL A 150 9.87 7.41 -7.93
CA VAL A 150 11.27 7.81 -7.95
C VAL A 150 12.17 6.64 -7.62
N SER A 151 11.90 5.99 -6.49
CA SER A 151 12.74 4.91 -5.96
C SER A 151 11.97 4.06 -4.96
N HIS A 152 12.52 2.88 -4.67
CA HIS A 152 12.17 2.13 -3.47
C HIS A 152 12.88 2.71 -2.25
N PHE A 153 12.34 2.43 -1.07
CA PHE A 153 13.01 2.73 0.19
C PHE A 153 13.00 1.54 1.14
N ALA A 154 13.99 1.48 2.02
CA ALA A 154 14.00 0.60 3.17
C ALA A 154 13.32 1.28 4.36
N ARG A 155 12.60 0.49 5.16
CA ARG A 155 11.93 0.97 6.36
C ARG A 155 12.37 0.13 7.57
N TRP A 156 12.82 0.79 8.62
CA TRP A 156 13.18 0.16 9.88
C TRP A 156 12.36 0.76 11.02
N ARG A 157 11.63 -0.08 11.78
CA ARG A 157 10.86 0.37 12.94
C ARG A 157 11.80 0.46 14.15
N VAL A 158 12.16 1.69 14.56
CA VAL A 158 13.06 1.93 15.70
C VAL A 158 12.29 1.85 17.02
N SER A 159 11.03 2.27 17.03
CA SER A 159 10.15 2.20 18.20
C SER A 159 8.70 2.00 17.77
N ASP A 160 7.77 1.97 18.73
CA ASP A 160 6.37 1.80 18.41
C ASP A 160 5.71 2.96 17.68
N ARG A 161 6.34 4.14 17.73
CA ARG A 161 5.84 5.38 17.11
C ARG A 161 6.74 5.87 15.98
N HIS A 162 7.98 5.41 15.91
CA HIS A 162 8.98 5.94 14.97
C HIS A 162 9.56 4.86 14.07
N ALA A 163 9.64 5.19 12.79
CA ALA A 163 10.31 4.39 11.77
C ALA A 163 11.30 5.25 11.00
N VAL A 164 12.47 4.69 10.71
CA VAL A 164 13.45 5.28 9.81
C VAL A 164 13.14 4.82 8.40
N ILE A 165 13.11 5.76 7.48
CA ILE A 165 12.99 5.52 6.04
C ILE A 165 14.30 5.92 5.39
N LEU A 166 14.89 5.01 4.62
CA LEU A 166 16.14 5.20 3.90
C LEU A 166 15.89 5.03 2.40
N SER A 167 16.16 6.06 1.60
CA SER A 167 16.07 5.93 0.14
C SER A 167 17.06 4.88 -0.36
N LEU A 168 16.60 4.02 -1.28
CA LEU A 168 17.46 3.06 -1.98
C LEU A 168 17.80 3.51 -3.41
N SER A 169 17.52 4.77 -3.74
CA SER A 169 18.05 5.37 -4.97
C SER A 169 19.57 5.30 -4.94
N ARG A 170 20.16 4.87 -6.05
CA ARG A 170 21.56 5.15 -6.34
C ARG A 170 21.55 6.57 -6.90
N ASP A 171 22.16 7.50 -6.17
CA ASP A 171 22.53 8.79 -6.75
C ASP A 171 23.58 8.58 -7.85
#